data_AF-A0AAU7BJQ6-F1
#
_entry.id   AF-A0AAU7BJQ6-F1
#
_cell.length_a   1.000
_cell.length_b   1.000
_cell.length_c   1.000
_cell.angle_alpha   90.00
_cell.angle_beta   90.00
_cell.angle_gamma   90.00
#
_symmetry.space_group_name_H-M   'P 1'
#
loop_
_entity.id
_entity.type
_entity.pdbx_description
1 polymer ?
#
loop_
_entity_poly.entity_id
_entity_poly.type
_entity_poly.pdbx_seq_one_letter_code
_entity_poly.pdbx_strand_id
1 'polypeptide(L)'
;MLLIDGLHAFDFTVDEAGLTVECMDGRQLRRWSFTPEQIAAAIATGDEWQLDDANGAHRLVCMSAFRAPDDDQDEPDLDDPADR
;
A
#
# COMPACT_ATOMS: atom_id res chain seq x y z
N MET A 1 -0.07 -5.35 1.83
CA MET A 1 -1.03 -4.79 2.80
C MET A 1 -0.23 -3.96 3.79
N LEU A 2 -0.70 -2.77 4.18
CA LEU A 2 0.05 -1.86 5.06
C LEU A 2 -0.67 -1.74 6.42
N LEU A 3 0.10 -1.71 7.50
CA LEU A 3 -0.38 -1.30 8.82
C LEU A 3 0.37 -0.07 9.27
N ILE A 4 -0.31 0.80 10.01
CA ILE A 4 0.27 1.95 10.72
C ILE A 4 -0.22 1.95 12.17
N ASP A 5 0.70 1.90 13.13
CA ASP A 5 0.42 1.81 14.57
C ASP A 5 -0.55 0.67 14.96
N GLY A 6 -0.50 -0.43 14.20
CA GLY A 6 -1.39 -1.58 14.38
C GLY A 6 -2.77 -1.46 13.72
N LEU A 7 -3.07 -0.34 13.04
CA LEU A 7 -4.28 -0.17 12.24
C LEU A 7 -4.04 -0.63 10.80
N HIS A 8 -4.99 -1.41 10.26
CA HIS A 8 -4.97 -1.81 8.86
C HIS A 8 -5.31 -0.62 7.96
N ALA A 9 -4.39 -0.28 7.06
CA ALA A 9 -4.66 0.64 5.98
C ALA A 9 -5.53 -0.05 4.92
N PHE A 10 -6.65 0.57 4.59
CA PHE A 10 -7.48 0.12 3.48
C PHE A 10 -7.02 0.77 2.16
N ASP A 11 -6.43 1.96 2.23
CA ASP A 11 -5.82 2.66 1.11
C ASP A 11 -4.50 3.30 1.54
N PHE A 12 -3.53 3.31 0.62
CA PHE A 12 -2.31 4.08 0.76
C PHE A 12 -1.75 4.39 -0.62
N THR A 13 -1.21 5.59 -0.78
CA THR A 13 -0.64 6.06 -2.04
C THR A 13 0.74 6.66 -1.78
N VAL A 14 1.70 6.29 -2.62
CA VAL A 14 3.05 6.88 -2.63
C VAL A 14 3.25 7.57 -3.96
N ASP A 15 3.56 8.86 -3.91
CA ASP A 15 3.81 9.71 -5.06
C ASP A 15 4.91 10.74 -4.75
N GLU A 16 5.13 11.70 -5.66
CA GLU A 16 6.16 12.73 -5.52
C GLU A 16 5.95 13.63 -4.29
N ALA A 17 4.71 13.79 -3.81
CA ALA A 17 4.39 14.54 -2.61
C ALA A 17 4.60 13.76 -1.31
N GLY A 18 4.85 12.45 -1.39
CA GLY A 18 5.14 11.59 -0.24
C GLY A 18 4.19 10.39 -0.13
N LEU A 19 3.82 10.04 1.11
CA LEU A 19 3.02 8.86 1.44
C LEU A 19 1.76 9.31 2.16
N THR A 20 0.60 8.95 1.62
CA THR A 20 -0.68 9.07 2.33
C THR A 20 -1.18 7.68 2.70
N VAL A 21 -1.65 7.53 3.94
CA VAL A 21 -2.20 6.28 4.47
C VAL A 21 -3.57 6.55 5.06
N GLU A 22 -4.55 5.72 4.70
CA GLU A 22 -5.93 5.81 5.21
C GLU A 22 -6.35 4.52 5.91
N CYS A 23 -6.86 4.67 7.13
CA CYS A 23 -7.33 3.57 7.97
C CYS A 23 -8.69 3.89 8.59
N MET A 24 -9.40 2.84 9.02
CA MET A 24 -10.60 2.96 9.85
C MET A 24 -10.28 2.56 11.28
N ASP A 25 -10.47 3.47 12.23
CA ASP A 25 -10.44 3.21 13.66
C ASP A 25 -11.88 3.08 14.16
N GLY A 26 -12.41 1.86 14.10
CA GLY A 26 -13.84 1.59 14.28
C GLY A 26 -14.68 2.22 13.16
N ARG A 27 -15.35 3.34 13.46
CA ARG A 27 -16.16 4.11 12.48
C ARG A 27 -15.49 5.41 12.05
N GLN A 28 -14.34 5.74 12.63
CA GLN A 28 -13.64 6.99 12.38
C GLN A 28 -12.59 6.77 11.29
N LEU A 29 -12.62 7.60 10.25
CA LEU A 29 -11.55 7.65 9.26
C LEU A 29 -10.33 8.34 9.88
N ARG A 30 -9.17 7.69 9.80
CA ARG A 30 -7.87 8.28 10.14
C ARG A 30 -7.01 8.34 8.89
N ARG A 31 -6.33 9.47 8.70
CA ARG A 31 -5.44 9.72 7.58
C ARG A 31 -4.11 10.25 8.11
N TRP A 32 -3.02 9.69 7.60
CA TRP A 32 -1.66 10.18 7.82
C TRP A 32 -1.07 10.60 6.48
N SER A 33 -0.25 11.65 6.50
CA SER A 33 0.51 12.11 5.34
C SER A 33 1.94 12.38 5.78
N PHE A 34 2.89 11.73 5.13
CA PHE A 34 4.32 11.86 5.36
C PHE A 34 4.96 12.50 4.14
N THR A 35 5.83 13.49 4.33
CA THR A 35 6.59 14.11 3.25
C THR A 35 7.69 13.18 2.74
N PRO A 36 8.25 13.43 1.54
CA PRO A 36 9.36 12.65 1.01
C PRO A 36 10.58 12.64 1.95
N GLU A 37 10.82 13.74 2.65
CA GLU A 37 11.92 13.88 3.61
C GLU A 37 11.69 12.99 4.85
N GLN A 38 10.46 12.91 5.35
CA GLN A 38 10.11 12.03 6.49
C GLN A 38 10.21 10.55 6.11
N ILE A 39 9.81 10.21 4.89
CA ILE A 39 9.95 8.85 4.35
C ILE A 39 11.42 8.50 4.17
N ALA A 40 12.23 9.44 3.64
CA ALA A 40 13.67 9.23 3.47
C ALA A 40 14.41 9.12 4.81
N ALA A 41 13.91 9.76 5.87
CA ALA A 41 14.44 9.66 7.23
C ALA A 41 13.95 8.41 8.00
N ALA A 42 13.09 7.59 7.38
CA ALA A 42 12.50 6.43 8.04
C ALA A 42 13.57 5.42 8.49
N ILE A 43 13.35 4.81 9.67
CA ILE A 43 14.26 3.83 10.26
C ILE A 43 13.65 2.44 10.11
N ALA A 44 14.29 1.59 9.29
CA ALA A 44 13.90 0.19 9.16
C ALA A 44 14.43 -0.65 10.33
N THR A 45 13.55 -1.41 10.98
CA THR A 45 13.87 -2.35 12.05
C THR A 45 13.17 -3.69 11.77
N GLY A 46 13.90 -4.63 11.17
CA GLY A 46 13.32 -5.90 10.73
C GLY A 46 12.28 -5.69 9.61
N ASP A 47 11.05 -6.14 9.85
CA ASP A 47 9.91 -5.98 8.92
C ASP A 47 9.10 -4.68 9.15
N GLU A 48 9.56 -3.83 10.07
CA GLU A 48 8.87 -2.61 10.49
C GLU A 48 9.67 -1.37 10.11
N TRP A 49 8.96 -0.27 9.85
CA TRP A 49 9.52 1.04 9.52
C TRP A 49 9.02 2.06 10.52
N GLN A 50 9.91 2.83 11.13
CA GLN A 50 9.54 3.95 11.97
C GLN A 50 9.62 5.24 11.17
N LEU A 51 8.52 5.99 11.10
CA LEU A 51 8.44 7.32 10.52
C LEU A 51 8.06 8.32 11.61
N ASP A 52 8.68 9.50 11.61
CA ASP A 52 8.38 10.56 12.57
C ASP A 52 7.60 11.69 11.89
N ASP A 53 6.50 12.12 12.52
CA ASP A 53 5.71 13.28 12.11
C ASP A 53 5.66 14.37 13.20
N ALA A 54 4.83 15.39 13.00
CA ALA A 54 4.64 16.46 13.98
C ALA A 54 3.96 15.97 15.28
N ASN A 55 3.27 14.83 15.26
CA ASN A 55 2.53 14.25 16.37
C ASN A 55 3.29 13.13 17.08
N GLY A 56 4.29 12.52 16.44
CA GLY A 56 5.21 11.58 17.05
C GLY A 56 5.75 10.52 16.09
N ALA A 57 6.28 9.45 16.67
CA ALA A 57 6.75 8.29 15.93
C ALA A 57 5.60 7.35 15.58
N HIS A 58 5.52 6.96 14.31
CA HIS A 58 4.57 6.02 13.74
C HIS A 58 5.29 4.78 13.23
N ARG A 59 4.68 3.62 13.47
CA ARG A 59 5.22 2.31 13.10
C ARG A 59 4.45 1.74 11.93
N LEU A 60 5.12 1.63 10.79
CA LEU A 60 4.58 1.04 9.57
C LEU A 60 5.04 -0.40 9.43
N VAL A 61 4.14 -1.29 9.05
CA VAL A 61 4.45 -2.69 8.75
C VAL A 61 3.93 -3.02 7.36
N CYS A 62 4.85 -3.31 6.44
CA CYS A 62 4.49 -3.76 5.11
C CYS A 62 4.31 -5.28 5.14
N MET A 63 3.06 -5.73 5.30
CA MET A 63 2.77 -7.15 5.20
C MET A 63 2.84 -7.58 3.74
N SER A 64 3.60 -8.65 3.50
CA SER A 64 3.81 -9.27 2.19
C SER A 64 2.47 -9.40 1.47
N ALA A 65 2.23 -8.51 0.52
CA ALA A 65 1.10 -8.66 -0.39
C ALA A 65 1.58 -9.67 -1.42
N PHE A 66 0.99 -10.86 -1.43
CA PHE A 66 1.01 -11.67 -2.63
C PHE A 66 0.26 -10.86 -3.69
N ARG A 67 1.01 -10.16 -4.55
CA ARG A 67 0.45 -9.62 -5.78
C ARG A 67 0.09 -10.86 -6.60
N ALA A 68 -1.21 -11.10 -6.82
CA ALA A 68 -1.60 -12.04 -7.85
C ALA A 68 -0.94 -11.53 -9.15
N PRO A 69 -0.24 -12.38 -9.92
CA PRO A 69 0.22 -11.96 -11.23
C PRO A 69 -0.99 -11.41 -12.00
N ASP A 70 -0.80 -10.31 -12.73
CA ASP A 70 -1.78 -9.83 -13.68
C ASP A 70 -2.06 -11.00 -14.63
N ASP A 71 -3.27 -11.52 -14.62
CA ASP A 71 -3.70 -12.56 -15.56
C ASP A 71 -3.93 -11.82 -16.89
N ASP A 72 -2.84 -11.44 -17.57
CA ASP A 72 -2.85 -11.13 -19.00
C ASP A 72 -3.24 -12.42 -19.74
N GLN A 73 -4.52 -12.80 -19.66
CA GLN A 73 -5.10 -13.78 -20.55
C GLN A 73 -5.20 -13.10 -21.91
N ASP A 74 -4.20 -13.30 -22.74
CA ASP A 74 -4.40 -13.38 -24.18
C ASP A 74 -5.53 -14.39 -24.43
N GLU A 75 -6.76 -13.88 -24.56
CA GLU A 75 -7.91 -14.65 -25.05
C GLU A 75 -7.52 -15.22 -26.42
N PRO A 76 -7.39 -16.56 -26.59
CA PRO A 76 -7.19 -17.12 -27.92
C PRO A 76 -8.48 -16.91 -28.73
N ASP A 77 -8.36 -16.23 -29.87
CA ASP A 77 -9.40 -16.07 -30.88
C ASP A 77 -9.95 -17.46 -31.25
N LEU A 78 -11.19 -17.73 -30.81
CA LEU A 78 -11.88 -19.00 -31.03
C LEU A 78 -12.18 -19.17 -32.53
N ASP A 79 -11.35 -20.00 -33.17
CA ASP A 79 -11.55 -20.85 -34.35
C ASP A 79 -12.48 -20.35 -35.48
N ASP A 80 -11.81 -20.12 -36.61
CA ASP A 80 -12.25 -20.17 -38.01
C ASP A 80 -13.51 -21.04 -38.26
N PRO A 81 -14.57 -20.52 -38.91
CA PRO A 81 -15.76 -21.30 -39.20
C PRO A 81 -15.46 -22.37 -40.25
N ALA A 82 -15.44 -23.63 -39.81
CA ALA A 82 -15.33 -24.80 -40.66
C ALA A 82 -16.38 -24.80 -41.79
N ASP A 83 -15.89 -24.69 -43.02
CA ASP A 83 -16.61 -24.86 -44.29
C ASP A 83 -17.41 -26.18 -44.29
N ARG A 84 -18.71 -26.11 -44.58
CA ARG A 84 -19.60 -27.26 -44.75
C ARG A 84 -20.52 -27.08 -45.94
#